data_AF-A0A0C3LCF4-F1
#
_entry.id   AF-A0A0C3LCF4-F1
#
_cell.length_a   1.000
_cell.length_b   1.000
_cell.length_c   1.000
_cell.angle_alpha   90.00
_cell.angle_beta   90.00
_cell.angle_gamma   90.00
#
_symmetry.space_group_name_H-M   'P 1'
#
loop_
_entity.id
_entity.type
_entity.pdbx_description
1 polymer ?
#
loop_
_entity_poly.entity_id
_entity_poly.type
_entity_poly.pdbx_seq_one_letter_code
_entity_poly.pdbx_strand_id
1 'polypeptide(L)'
;MTVERHYSRGSSVRTRASSRTIPPRLTLSGQRQFWGSPTNWLNDNFWLKKAYHEWRAPLPVNSNWWLLFHDDPNVPEDLRRSIPSNGEITEWQVRRAAWLVRRPVDFKEKPDKQEIHLEQTVLHVPVRAVLWFNRPARRLFNICRLPGYGFDSNTEPPKASSPNARKIVVCVKDWVYSVEVIERDGTPVPLAGIERRLAEVVEDFRQREARGEKPPPVDS
;
A
#
# COMPACT_ATOMS: atom_id res chain seq x y z
N MET A 1 40.76 36.79 54.13
CA MET A 1 41.15 35.44 54.58
C MET A 1 39.88 34.71 54.95
N THR A 2 39.71 33.48 54.47
CA THR A 2 38.53 32.59 54.53
C THR A 2 37.69 32.75 55.80
N VAL A 3 36.35 32.66 55.69
CA VAL A 3 35.46 31.85 56.54
C VAL A 3 33.98 32.04 56.13
N GLU A 4 33.36 30.89 55.85
CA GLU A 4 31.97 30.45 55.99
C GLU A 4 30.79 31.42 55.82
N ARG A 5 29.87 31.07 54.92
CA ARG A 5 28.46 31.45 55.03
C ARG A 5 27.60 30.25 55.41
N HIS A 6 26.98 30.39 56.56
CA HIS A 6 25.97 29.55 57.17
C HIS A 6 24.79 29.22 56.25
N TYR A 7 24.41 27.94 56.24
CA TYR A 7 23.10 27.46 55.82
C TYR A 7 22.00 27.99 56.75
N SER A 8 21.01 28.69 56.20
CA SER A 8 19.74 28.97 56.89
C SER A 8 18.61 28.15 56.25
N ARG A 9 17.89 27.42 57.12
CA ARG A 9 16.77 26.53 56.78
C ARG A 9 15.57 27.33 56.27
N GLY A 10 15.18 27.09 55.02
CA GLY A 10 13.88 27.50 54.47
C GLY A 10 12.81 26.45 54.76
N SER A 11 11.73 26.89 55.38
CA SER A 11 10.60 26.11 55.86
C SER A 11 9.86 25.36 54.74
N SER A 12 9.65 24.05 54.93
CA SER A 12 8.86 23.19 54.03
C SER A 12 7.36 23.40 54.25
N VAL A 13 6.70 24.02 53.27
CA VAL A 13 5.23 23.97 53.13
C VAL A 13 4.90 22.76 52.26
N ARG A 14 4.36 21.69 52.88
CA ARG A 14 3.85 20.51 52.16
C ARG A 14 2.52 20.84 51.49
N THR A 15 2.54 21.08 50.17
CA THR A 15 1.35 21.00 49.32
C THR A 15 0.96 19.53 49.14
N ARG A 16 -0.24 19.15 49.60
CA ARG A 16 -0.84 17.84 49.33
C ARG A 16 -1.16 17.74 47.83
N ALA A 17 -0.33 17.02 47.09
CA ALA A 17 -0.69 16.56 45.76
C ALA A 17 -1.83 15.53 45.89
N SER A 18 -3.01 15.88 45.40
CA SER A 18 -4.13 14.96 45.21
C SER A 18 -3.70 13.86 44.25
N SER A 19 -3.37 12.68 44.79
CA SER A 19 -3.13 11.47 44.01
C SER A 19 -4.42 11.05 43.31
N ARG A 20 -4.61 11.48 42.07
CA ARG A 20 -5.58 10.83 41.18
C ARG A 20 -5.03 9.45 40.86
N THR A 21 -5.52 8.46 41.59
CA THR A 21 -5.26 7.04 41.35
C THR A 21 -5.74 6.69 39.94
N ILE A 22 -4.81 6.33 39.06
CA ILE A 22 -5.13 5.69 37.78
C ILE A 22 -5.86 4.38 38.13
N PRO A 23 -7.07 4.09 37.60
CA PRO A 23 -7.78 2.87 37.96
C PRO A 23 -6.97 1.62 37.54
N PRO A 24 -6.78 0.62 38.43
CA PRO A 24 -5.97 -0.56 38.17
C PRO A 24 -6.75 -1.63 37.39
N ARG A 25 -7.37 -1.27 36.26
CA ARG A 25 -8.30 -2.16 35.52
C ARG A 25 -8.03 -2.28 34.01
N LEU A 26 -6.79 -2.13 33.58
CA LEU A 26 -6.37 -2.49 32.22
C LEU A 26 -5.36 -3.65 32.16
N THR A 27 -4.86 -4.12 33.29
CA THR A 27 -3.73 -5.07 33.30
C THR A 27 -4.14 -6.50 32.94
N LEU A 28 -5.30 -6.99 33.37
CA LEU A 28 -5.71 -8.39 33.13
C LEU A 28 -6.37 -8.66 31.77
N SER A 29 -7.09 -7.69 31.19
CA SER A 29 -7.68 -7.83 29.84
C SER A 29 -6.67 -7.55 28.74
N GLY A 30 -5.79 -6.55 28.94
CA GLY A 30 -4.65 -6.30 28.08
C GLY A 30 -3.74 -7.52 28.00
N GLN A 31 -3.40 -8.13 29.15
CA GLN A 31 -2.58 -9.36 29.19
C GLN A 31 -3.16 -10.51 28.36
N ARG A 32 -4.49 -10.73 28.32
CA ARG A 32 -5.07 -11.78 27.45
C ARG A 32 -4.90 -11.48 25.96
N GLN A 33 -4.97 -10.21 25.55
CA GLN A 33 -4.70 -9.81 24.17
C GLN A 33 -3.21 -9.93 23.80
N PHE A 34 -2.29 -9.74 24.77
CA PHE A 34 -0.86 -10.00 24.57
C PHE A 34 -0.57 -11.47 24.20
N TRP A 35 -1.26 -12.44 24.80
CA TRP A 35 -0.99 -13.87 24.60
C TRP A 35 -1.72 -14.51 23.40
N GLY A 36 -2.73 -13.86 22.83
CA GLY A 36 -3.51 -14.36 21.69
C GLY A 36 -3.03 -13.91 20.30
N SER A 37 -1.99 -13.07 20.23
CA SER A 37 -1.49 -12.54 18.95
C SER A 37 -0.29 -13.34 18.46
N PRO A 38 -0.36 -13.92 17.25
CA PRO A 38 0.71 -14.77 16.73
C PRO A 38 1.98 -14.01 16.32
N THR A 39 1.93 -12.68 16.17
CA THR A 39 3.10 -11.92 15.68
C THR A 39 3.33 -10.55 16.33
N ASN A 40 2.29 -9.72 16.46
CA ASN A 40 2.40 -8.37 17.02
C ASN A 40 1.05 -7.98 17.62
N TRP A 41 0.97 -8.00 18.95
CA TRP A 41 -0.28 -7.79 19.68
C TRP A 41 -0.96 -6.45 19.37
N LEU A 42 -0.18 -5.40 19.10
CA LEU A 42 -0.70 -4.09 18.76
C LEU A 42 -1.34 -4.14 17.37
N ASN A 43 -0.64 -4.69 16.39
CA ASN A 43 -1.12 -4.75 15.01
C ASN A 43 -2.26 -5.76 14.82
N ASP A 44 -2.11 -6.96 15.37
CA ASP A 44 -3.02 -8.08 15.15
C ASP A 44 -4.37 -7.88 15.88
N ASN A 45 -4.37 -7.15 17.00
CA ASN A 45 -5.58 -6.99 17.81
C ASN A 45 -6.20 -5.60 17.76
N PHE A 46 -5.44 -4.54 17.44
CA PHE A 46 -5.90 -3.18 17.69
C PHE A 46 -5.64 -2.19 16.56
N TRP A 47 -4.37 -1.97 16.18
CA TRP A 47 -3.96 -0.86 15.33
C TRP A 47 -4.63 -0.87 13.96
N LEU A 48 -4.54 -1.97 13.21
CA LEU A 48 -5.13 -2.04 11.87
C LEU A 48 -6.66 -1.82 11.93
N LYS A 49 -7.29 -2.40 12.95
CA LYS A 49 -8.74 -2.27 13.15
C LYS A 49 -9.14 -0.84 13.46
N LYS A 50 -8.51 -0.20 14.46
CA LYS A 50 -8.89 1.13 14.94
C LYS A 50 -8.46 2.26 14.02
N ALA A 51 -7.24 2.18 13.47
CA ALA A 51 -6.71 3.23 12.62
C ALA A 51 -7.33 3.21 11.21
N TYR A 52 -7.72 2.04 10.70
CA TYR A 52 -8.18 1.91 9.31
C TYR A 52 -9.57 1.30 9.19
N HIS A 53 -9.80 0.08 9.68
CA HIS A 53 -11.01 -0.68 9.32
C HIS A 53 -12.30 -0.15 9.95
N GLU A 54 -12.24 0.36 11.19
CA GLU A 54 -13.40 0.98 11.85
C GLU A 54 -13.60 2.44 11.42
N TRP A 55 -12.60 3.08 10.80
CA TRP A 55 -12.73 4.46 10.36
C TRP A 55 -13.64 4.53 9.13
N ARG A 56 -14.75 5.27 9.25
CA ARG A 56 -15.83 5.36 8.25
C ARG A 56 -15.76 6.59 7.33
N ALA A 57 -14.70 7.39 7.40
CA ALA A 57 -14.50 8.46 6.44
C ALA A 57 -14.16 7.88 5.05
N PRO A 58 -14.57 8.53 3.95
CA PRO A 58 -14.18 8.11 2.60
C PRO A 58 -12.66 7.99 2.46
N LEU A 59 -12.18 6.93 1.81
CA LEU A 59 -10.75 6.66 1.69
C LEU A 59 -9.95 7.74 0.94
N PRO A 60 -10.45 8.31 -0.19
CA PRO A 60 -9.77 9.41 -0.85
C PRO A 60 -9.56 10.57 0.14
N VAL A 61 -8.36 11.17 0.12
CA VAL A 61 -7.92 12.26 1.02
C VAL A 61 -7.71 11.84 2.47
N ASN A 62 -8.61 11.07 3.09
CA ASN A 62 -8.54 10.81 4.53
C ASN A 62 -7.56 9.68 4.90
N SER A 63 -7.42 8.65 4.06
CA SER A 63 -6.60 7.48 4.40
C SER A 63 -5.70 7.00 3.26
N ASN A 64 -6.11 7.13 1.99
CA ASN A 64 -5.29 6.71 0.86
C ASN A 64 -4.19 7.74 0.61
N TRP A 65 -2.94 7.30 0.67
CA TRP A 65 -1.79 8.12 0.29
C TRP A 65 -1.58 8.06 -1.22
N TRP A 66 -1.06 9.15 -1.78
CA TRP A 66 -0.76 9.26 -3.20
C TRP A 66 0.66 9.75 -3.40
N LEU A 67 1.26 9.36 -4.52
CA LEU A 67 2.57 9.82 -4.94
C LEU A 67 2.41 10.55 -6.27
N LEU A 68 2.98 11.74 -6.35
CA LEU A 68 3.16 12.44 -7.62
C LEU A 68 4.54 12.11 -8.17
N PHE A 69 4.59 11.54 -9.35
CA PHE A 69 5.86 11.28 -10.04
C PHE A 69 6.24 12.48 -10.91
N HIS A 70 7.54 12.68 -11.07
CA HIS A 70 8.07 13.61 -12.06
C HIS A 70 7.76 13.12 -13.49
N ASP A 71 7.83 14.05 -14.44
CA ASP A 71 7.78 13.70 -15.85
C ASP A 71 8.98 12.84 -16.25
N ASP A 72 8.73 11.87 -17.12
CA ASP A 72 9.78 11.00 -17.65
C ASP A 72 10.61 11.81 -18.66
N PRO A 73 11.92 12.03 -18.40
CA PRO A 73 12.77 12.83 -19.29
C PRO A 73 12.96 12.18 -20.66
N ASN A 74 12.65 10.88 -20.82
CA ASN A 74 12.73 10.18 -22.09
C ASN A 74 11.50 10.39 -23.00
N VAL A 75 10.44 11.01 -22.48
CA VAL A 75 9.28 11.38 -23.30
C VAL A 75 9.63 12.67 -24.05
N PRO A 76 9.43 12.71 -25.39
CA PRO A 76 9.68 13.92 -26.19
C PRO A 76 9.00 15.16 -25.61
N GLU A 77 9.70 16.30 -25.64
CA GLU A 77 9.26 17.54 -24.98
C GLU A 77 7.94 18.08 -25.56
N ASP A 78 7.78 17.98 -26.87
CA ASP A 78 6.55 18.34 -27.59
C ASP A 78 5.35 17.55 -27.05
N LEU A 79 5.54 16.26 -26.79
CA LEU A 79 4.50 15.39 -26.24
C LEU A 79 4.25 15.63 -24.75
N ARG A 80 5.29 15.97 -23.98
CA ARG A 80 5.13 16.36 -22.56
C ARG A 80 4.34 17.66 -22.41
N ARG A 81 4.50 18.59 -23.35
CA ARG A 81 3.79 19.88 -23.33
C ARG A 81 2.42 19.82 -24.00
N SER A 82 2.21 18.88 -24.91
CA SER A 82 0.91 18.70 -25.55
C SER A 82 -0.09 18.14 -24.54
N ILE A 83 -1.24 18.79 -24.41
CA ILE A 83 -2.38 18.24 -23.70
C ILE A 83 -3.13 17.38 -24.72
N PRO A 84 -3.26 16.05 -24.52
CA PRO A 84 -4.05 15.21 -25.41
C PRO A 84 -5.48 15.74 -25.52
N SER A 85 -6.14 15.47 -26.65
CA SER A 85 -7.56 15.82 -26.81
C SER A 85 -8.37 15.18 -25.67
N ASN A 86 -9.49 15.81 -25.26
CA ASN A 86 -10.22 15.34 -24.08
C ASN A 86 -10.61 13.86 -24.21
N GLY A 87 -10.08 13.01 -23.32
CA GLY A 87 -10.32 11.57 -23.31
C GLY A 87 -9.52 10.75 -24.33
N GLU A 88 -8.58 11.35 -25.05
CA GLU A 88 -7.64 10.66 -25.93
C GLU A 88 -6.59 9.90 -25.12
N ILE A 89 -6.34 8.65 -25.51
CA ILE A 89 -5.31 7.78 -24.92
C ILE A 89 -4.19 7.64 -25.95
N THR A 90 -3.00 8.13 -25.62
CA THR A 90 -1.85 8.13 -26.54
C THR A 90 -1.00 6.86 -26.39
N GLU A 91 -0.25 6.51 -27.42
CA GLU A 91 0.69 5.38 -27.37
C GLU A 91 1.74 5.54 -26.26
N TRP A 92 2.17 6.78 -25.99
CA TRP A 92 3.11 7.07 -24.92
C TRP A 92 2.53 6.83 -23.53
N GLN A 93 1.23 7.11 -23.32
CA GLN A 93 0.56 6.75 -22.07
C GLN A 93 0.51 5.23 -21.90
N VAL A 94 0.23 4.47 -22.97
CA VAL A 94 0.23 3.00 -22.94
C VAL A 94 1.63 2.45 -22.63
N ARG A 95 2.67 2.97 -23.30
CA ARG A 95 4.07 2.59 -23.04
C ARG A 95 4.51 2.90 -21.61
N ARG A 96 4.19 4.09 -21.10
CA ARG A 96 4.49 4.48 -19.72
C ARG A 96 3.75 3.57 -18.73
N ALA A 97 2.48 3.25 -18.99
CA ALA A 97 1.71 2.31 -18.18
C ALA A 97 2.35 0.91 -18.19
N ALA A 98 2.83 0.42 -19.32
CA ALA A 98 3.52 -0.87 -19.41
C ALA A 98 4.78 -0.92 -18.52
N TRP A 99 5.58 0.16 -18.52
CA TRP A 99 6.72 0.28 -17.61
C TRP A 99 6.31 0.33 -16.13
N LEU A 100 5.27 1.11 -15.81
CA LEU A 100 4.73 1.23 -14.46
C LEU A 100 4.10 -0.08 -13.96
N VAL A 101 3.68 -0.98 -14.85
CA VAL A 101 3.25 -2.34 -14.50
C VAL A 101 4.45 -3.27 -14.36
N ARG A 102 5.41 -3.20 -15.28
CA ARG A 102 6.57 -4.11 -15.30
C ARG A 102 7.42 -3.99 -14.03
N ARG A 103 7.70 -2.77 -13.58
CA ARG A 103 8.59 -2.55 -12.42
C ARG A 103 8.02 -3.12 -11.10
N PRO A 104 6.74 -2.92 -10.75
CA PRO A 104 6.13 -3.61 -9.62
C PRO A 104 6.07 -5.12 -9.77
N VAL A 105 5.88 -5.67 -10.98
CA VAL A 105 5.93 -7.13 -11.20
C VAL A 105 7.33 -7.67 -10.92
N ASP A 106 8.38 -7.03 -11.46
CA ASP A 106 9.77 -7.40 -11.16
C ASP A 106 10.07 -7.27 -9.66
N PHE A 107 9.58 -6.21 -9.03
CA PHE A 107 9.74 -6.01 -7.59
C PHE A 107 9.00 -7.09 -6.78
N LYS A 108 7.81 -7.51 -7.22
CA LYS A 108 7.01 -8.56 -6.57
C LYS A 108 7.70 -9.94 -6.62
N GLU A 109 8.49 -10.22 -7.65
CA GLU A 109 9.24 -11.48 -7.71
C GLU A 109 10.28 -11.61 -6.58
N LYS A 110 10.96 -10.51 -6.24
CA LYS A 110 12.03 -10.51 -5.23
C LYS A 110 11.57 -11.02 -3.84
N PRO A 111 10.47 -10.52 -3.22
CA PRO A 111 9.99 -11.03 -1.94
C PRO A 111 9.44 -12.46 -2.03
N ASP A 112 8.91 -12.86 -3.20
CA ASP A 112 8.39 -14.21 -3.44
C ASP A 112 9.53 -15.24 -3.49
N LYS A 113 10.63 -14.89 -4.17
CA LYS A 113 11.86 -15.70 -4.25
C LYS A 113 12.77 -15.59 -3.03
N GLN A 114 12.37 -14.78 -2.02
CA GLN A 114 13.18 -14.45 -0.83
C GLN A 114 14.51 -13.74 -1.13
N GLU A 115 14.64 -13.14 -2.31
CA GLU A 115 15.88 -12.52 -2.80
C GLU A 115 16.20 -11.16 -2.17
N ILE A 116 15.21 -10.49 -1.56
CA ILE A 116 15.43 -9.22 -0.82
C ILE A 116 16.48 -9.40 0.29
N HIS A 117 16.59 -10.61 0.85
CA HIS A 117 17.57 -10.90 1.89
C HIS A 117 19.01 -11.00 1.36
N LEU A 118 19.19 -11.41 0.10
CA LEU A 118 20.49 -11.76 -0.47
C LEU A 118 21.22 -10.53 -1.06
N GLU A 119 20.52 -9.66 -1.81
CA GLU A 119 21.13 -8.46 -2.41
C GLU A 119 21.73 -7.50 -1.36
N GLN A 120 21.19 -7.49 -0.13
CA GLN A 120 21.49 -6.45 0.85
C GLN A 120 22.44 -6.86 1.97
N THR A 121 22.78 -8.15 2.07
CA THR A 121 24.00 -8.60 2.79
C THR A 121 25.25 -7.92 2.23
N VAL A 122 25.23 -7.51 0.95
CA VAL A 122 26.29 -6.77 0.27
C VAL A 122 26.28 -5.26 0.61
N LEU A 123 25.15 -4.72 1.10
CA LEU A 123 24.91 -3.27 1.26
C LEU A 123 24.90 -2.77 2.72
N HIS A 124 25.36 -3.59 3.69
CA HIS A 124 25.45 -3.23 5.11
C HIS A 124 24.14 -2.68 5.74
N VAL A 125 22.97 -3.08 5.23
CA VAL A 125 21.69 -2.74 5.86
C VAL A 125 21.44 -3.68 7.05
N PRO A 126 21.04 -3.18 8.24
CA PRO A 126 20.78 -4.05 9.38
C PRO A 126 19.68 -5.08 9.07
N VAL A 127 19.95 -6.37 9.33
CA VAL A 127 19.02 -7.50 9.10
C VAL A 127 17.62 -7.25 9.65
N ARG A 128 17.51 -6.53 10.77
CA ARG A 128 16.22 -6.14 11.36
C ARG A 128 15.41 -5.26 10.42
N ALA A 129 16.00 -4.22 9.82
CA ALA A 129 15.29 -3.32 8.90
C ALA A 129 14.74 -4.07 7.66
N VAL A 130 15.49 -5.07 7.18
CA VAL A 130 15.08 -5.92 6.05
C VAL A 130 13.87 -6.80 6.42
N LEU A 131 13.88 -7.40 7.62
CA LEU A 131 12.72 -8.18 8.12
C LEU A 131 11.49 -7.30 8.32
N TRP A 132 11.68 -6.06 8.80
CA TRP A 132 10.61 -5.07 8.94
C TRP A 132 10.02 -4.63 7.59
N PHE A 133 10.80 -4.60 6.52
CA PHE A 133 10.33 -4.20 5.18
C PHE A 133 9.69 -5.35 4.39
N ASN A 134 10.23 -6.58 4.52
CA ASN A 134 9.76 -7.73 3.75
C ASN A 134 8.30 -8.09 4.07
N ARG A 135 7.89 -8.00 5.33
CA ARG A 135 6.53 -8.35 5.76
C ARG A 135 5.46 -7.39 5.21
N PRO A 136 5.60 -6.05 5.29
CA PRO A 136 4.75 -5.10 4.59
C PRO A 136 4.81 -5.23 3.06
N ALA A 137 5.99 -5.45 2.47
CA ALA A 137 6.13 -5.57 1.02
C ALA A 137 5.27 -6.71 0.43
N ARG A 138 5.19 -7.84 1.14
CA ARG A 138 4.30 -8.97 0.77
C ARG A 138 2.81 -8.65 0.86
N ARG A 139 2.43 -7.58 1.57
CA ARG A 139 1.04 -7.11 1.71
C ARG A 139 0.69 -5.97 0.75
N LEU A 140 1.62 -5.54 -0.11
CA LEU A 140 1.36 -4.51 -1.11
C LEU A 140 0.55 -5.04 -2.31
N PHE A 141 0.70 -6.31 -2.64
CA PHE A 141 0.12 -6.90 -3.85
C PHE A 141 -1.01 -7.87 -3.52
N ASN A 142 -1.99 -7.92 -4.42
CA ASN A 142 -3.11 -8.86 -4.38
C ASN A 142 -3.95 -8.81 -3.09
N ILE A 143 -4.02 -7.66 -2.44
CA ILE A 143 -4.89 -7.40 -1.30
C ILE A 143 -5.81 -6.23 -1.65
N CYS A 144 -7.10 -6.37 -1.32
CA CYS A 144 -8.09 -5.32 -1.46
C CYS A 144 -8.82 -5.13 -0.12
N ARG A 145 -9.24 -3.90 0.18
CA ARG A 145 -10.11 -3.61 1.32
C ARG A 145 -11.55 -3.90 0.94
N LEU A 146 -12.20 -4.79 1.69
CA LEU A 146 -13.61 -5.11 1.57
C LEU A 146 -14.42 -4.24 2.53
N PRO A 147 -15.41 -3.47 2.02
CA PRO A 147 -16.31 -2.72 2.88
C PRO A 147 -17.17 -3.69 3.71
N GLY A 148 -17.34 -3.40 4.99
CA GLY A 148 -18.18 -4.18 5.90
C GLY A 148 -19.06 -3.31 6.78
N TYR A 149 -20.12 -3.93 7.33
CA TYR A 149 -20.97 -3.26 8.31
C TYR A 149 -20.22 -3.09 9.64
N GLY A 150 -20.08 -1.85 10.09
CA GLY A 150 -19.35 -1.50 11.31
C GLY A 150 -17.82 -1.45 11.16
N PHE A 151 -17.22 -2.38 10.41
CA PHE A 151 -15.79 -2.35 10.10
C PHE A 151 -15.47 -3.05 8.79
N ASP A 152 -14.42 -2.58 8.12
CA ASP A 152 -13.92 -3.18 6.89
C ASP A 152 -12.94 -4.33 7.17
N SER A 153 -12.56 -5.06 6.14
CA SER A 153 -11.54 -6.10 6.23
C SER A 153 -10.64 -6.06 5.00
N ASN A 154 -9.51 -6.75 5.04
CA ASN A 154 -8.68 -6.95 3.85
C ASN A 154 -8.92 -8.36 3.32
N THR A 155 -8.93 -8.53 2.00
CA THR A 155 -8.93 -9.85 1.38
C THR A 155 -7.66 -10.60 1.73
N GLU A 156 -7.75 -11.93 1.75
CA GLU A 156 -6.55 -12.76 1.69
C GLU A 156 -5.96 -12.71 0.27
N PRO A 157 -4.63 -12.72 0.13
CA PRO A 157 -4.01 -12.90 -1.17
C PRO A 157 -4.49 -14.21 -1.83
N PRO A 158 -4.77 -14.21 -3.15
CA PRO A 158 -5.10 -15.42 -3.86
C PRO A 158 -3.93 -16.40 -3.80
N LYS A 159 -4.23 -17.71 -3.78
CA LYS A 159 -3.23 -18.77 -3.90
C LYS A 159 -2.43 -18.59 -5.19
N ALA A 160 -1.14 -18.91 -5.17
CA ALA A 160 -0.26 -18.80 -6.34
C ALA A 160 -0.76 -19.61 -7.56
N SER A 161 -1.48 -20.71 -7.31
CA SER A 161 -2.12 -21.53 -8.36
C SER A 161 -3.35 -20.87 -9.01
N SER A 162 -3.90 -19.81 -8.41
CA SER A 162 -5.07 -19.11 -8.93
C SER A 162 -4.69 -18.27 -10.16
N PRO A 163 -5.46 -18.33 -11.26
CA PRO A 163 -5.28 -17.42 -12.39
C PRO A 163 -5.31 -15.93 -12.00
N ASN A 164 -6.04 -15.58 -10.94
CA ASN A 164 -6.17 -14.20 -10.48
C ASN A 164 -4.89 -13.67 -9.80
N ALA A 165 -4.00 -14.55 -9.33
CA ALA A 165 -2.72 -14.13 -8.75
C ALA A 165 -1.74 -13.55 -9.79
N ARG A 166 -2.05 -13.72 -11.09
CA ARG A 166 -1.20 -13.34 -12.23
C ARG A 166 -1.69 -12.13 -13.01
N LYS A 167 -2.80 -11.53 -12.56
CA LYS A 167 -3.55 -10.51 -13.30
C LYS A 167 -3.46 -9.16 -12.61
N ILE A 168 -3.46 -8.11 -13.41
CA ILE A 168 -3.79 -6.76 -12.96
C ILE A 168 -5.21 -6.40 -13.39
N VAL A 169 -5.78 -5.43 -12.70
CA VAL A 169 -7.00 -4.76 -13.12
C VAL A 169 -6.62 -3.45 -13.79
N VAL A 170 -7.13 -3.23 -15.00
CA VAL A 170 -6.91 -2.01 -15.79
C VAL A 170 -8.25 -1.29 -15.92
N CYS A 171 -8.31 -0.04 -15.45
CA CYS A 171 -9.49 0.79 -15.54
C CYS A 171 -9.31 1.85 -16.64
N VAL A 172 -10.21 1.89 -17.62
CA VAL A 172 -10.19 2.85 -18.74
C VAL A 172 -11.60 3.42 -18.94
N LYS A 173 -11.81 4.72 -18.65
CA LYS A 173 -13.12 5.39 -18.80
C LYS A 173 -14.28 4.54 -18.22
N ASP A 174 -14.15 4.16 -16.95
CA ASP A 174 -15.07 3.32 -16.18
C ASP A 174 -15.23 1.86 -16.64
N TRP A 175 -14.56 1.44 -17.71
CA TRP A 175 -14.42 0.04 -18.06
C TRP A 175 -13.33 -0.62 -17.23
N VAL A 176 -13.56 -1.87 -16.84
CA VAL A 176 -12.65 -2.64 -15.99
C VAL A 176 -12.23 -3.91 -16.72
N TYR A 177 -10.93 -4.04 -16.94
CA TYR A 177 -10.30 -5.16 -17.66
C TYR A 177 -9.40 -5.96 -16.73
N SER A 178 -9.32 -7.27 -16.97
CA SER A 178 -8.37 -8.16 -16.31
C SER A 178 -7.27 -8.52 -17.31
N VAL A 179 -6.02 -8.11 -17.04
CA VAL A 179 -4.87 -8.36 -17.93
C VAL A 179 -3.86 -9.26 -17.23
N GLU A 180 -3.48 -10.38 -17.85
CA GLU A 180 -2.40 -11.23 -17.33
C GLU A 180 -1.04 -10.53 -17.52
N VAL A 181 -0.24 -10.45 -16.46
CA VAL A 181 1.12 -9.85 -16.45
C VAL A 181 2.19 -10.83 -15.96
N ILE A 182 1.76 -12.02 -15.53
CA ILE A 182 2.59 -13.16 -15.21
C ILE A 182 2.06 -14.34 -16.03
N GLU A 183 2.96 -15.06 -16.69
CA GLU A 183 2.65 -16.25 -17.49
C GLU A 183 2.26 -17.44 -16.61
N ARG A 184 1.69 -18.49 -17.21
CA ARG A 184 1.22 -19.66 -16.46
C ARG A 184 2.31 -20.40 -15.69
N ASP A 185 3.55 -20.35 -16.19
CA ASP A 185 4.74 -20.92 -15.55
C ASP A 185 5.29 -20.05 -14.41
N GLY A 186 4.68 -18.89 -14.15
CA GLY A 186 5.10 -17.93 -13.12
C GLY A 186 6.10 -16.89 -13.62
N THR A 187 6.51 -16.93 -14.89
CA THR A 187 7.46 -15.95 -15.44
C THR A 187 6.77 -14.60 -15.72
N PRO A 188 7.41 -13.45 -15.45
CA PRO A 188 6.86 -12.14 -15.79
C PRO A 188 6.75 -11.95 -17.30
N VAL A 189 5.61 -11.43 -17.75
CA VAL A 189 5.41 -11.08 -19.16
C VAL A 189 6.45 -10.02 -19.56
N PRO A 190 7.16 -10.17 -20.69
CA PRO A 190 8.10 -9.16 -21.18
C PRO A 190 7.44 -7.79 -21.36
N LEU A 191 8.19 -6.71 -21.21
CA LEU A 191 7.67 -5.34 -21.31
C LEU A 191 6.85 -5.12 -22.60
N ALA A 192 7.39 -5.54 -23.75
CA ALA A 192 6.69 -5.43 -25.03
C ALA A 192 5.37 -6.23 -25.05
N GLY A 193 5.31 -7.35 -24.34
CA GLY A 193 4.09 -8.14 -24.18
C GLY A 193 3.05 -7.44 -23.32
N ILE A 194 3.47 -6.76 -22.25
CA ILE A 194 2.59 -5.93 -21.42
C ILE A 194 2.07 -4.74 -22.23
N GLU A 195 2.93 -4.01 -22.94
CA GLU A 195 2.55 -2.87 -23.80
C GLU A 195 1.51 -3.30 -24.84
N ARG A 196 1.74 -4.44 -25.53
CA ARG A 196 0.79 -4.99 -26.49
C ARG A 196 -0.57 -5.31 -25.85
N ARG A 197 -0.59 -6.00 -24.70
CA ARG A 197 -1.84 -6.36 -24.00
C ARG A 197 -2.61 -5.12 -23.52
N LEU A 198 -1.91 -4.07 -23.08
CA LEU A 198 -2.55 -2.80 -22.72
C LEU A 198 -3.09 -2.07 -23.95
N ALA A 199 -2.38 -2.12 -25.09
CA ALA A 199 -2.88 -1.57 -26.35
C ALA A 199 -4.14 -2.28 -26.83
N GLU A 200 -4.21 -3.62 -26.69
CA GLU A 200 -5.40 -4.42 -26.99
C GLU A 200 -6.62 -4.00 -26.13
N VAL A 201 -6.39 -3.68 -24.84
CA VAL A 201 -7.44 -3.13 -23.97
C VAL A 201 -7.95 -1.78 -24.47
N VAL A 202 -7.03 -0.88 -24.85
CA VAL A 202 -7.40 0.44 -25.39
C VAL A 202 -8.17 0.32 -26.70
N GLU A 203 -7.78 -0.63 -27.55
CA GLU A 203 -8.47 -0.89 -28.81
C GLU A 203 -9.86 -1.47 -28.61
N ASP A 204 -10.03 -2.46 -27.73
CA ASP A 204 -11.36 -2.98 -27.37
C ASP A 204 -12.26 -1.86 -26.82
N PHE A 205 -11.73 -1.05 -25.90
CA PHE A 205 -12.42 0.12 -25.38
C PHE A 205 -12.89 1.07 -26.49
N ARG A 206 -12.01 1.44 -27.42
CA ARG A 206 -12.34 2.34 -28.54
C ARG A 206 -13.44 1.76 -29.42
N GLN A 207 -13.39 0.47 -29.68
CA GLN A 207 -14.42 -0.21 -30.46
C GLN A 207 -15.78 -0.22 -29.76
N ARG A 208 -15.81 -0.43 -28.43
CA ARG A 208 -17.04 -0.34 -27.62
C ARG A 208 -17.60 1.08 -27.62
N GLU A 209 -16.75 2.08 -27.43
CA GLU A 209 -17.13 3.50 -27.48
C GLU A 209 -17.72 3.86 -28.84
N ALA A 210 -17.10 3.42 -29.94
CA ALA A 210 -17.60 3.63 -31.30
C ALA A 210 -18.96 2.96 -31.57
N ARG A 211 -19.25 1.83 -30.90
CA ARG A 211 -20.56 1.17 -30.94
C ARG A 211 -21.61 1.80 -30.02
N GLY A 212 -21.22 2.79 -29.21
CA GLY A 212 -22.11 3.43 -28.24
C GLY A 212 -22.41 2.55 -27.01
N GLU A 213 -21.59 1.54 -26.75
CA GLU A 213 -21.71 0.74 -25.53
C GLU A 213 -21.39 1.58 -24.28
N LYS A 214 -22.03 1.24 -23.17
CA LYS A 214 -21.79 1.89 -21.87
C LYS A 214 -21.20 0.89 -20.89
N PRO A 215 -20.28 1.33 -20.01
CA PRO A 215 -19.78 0.49 -18.94
C PRO A 215 -20.94 0.05 -18.04
N PRO A 216 -20.86 -1.14 -17.42
CA PRO A 216 -21.87 -1.59 -16.45
C PRO A 216 -22.08 -0.54 -15.35
N PRO A 217 -23.32 -0.33 -14.89
CA PRO A 217 -23.57 0.56 -13.77
C PRO A 217 -22.86 0.02 -12.52
N VAL A 218 -22.24 0.92 -11.77
CA VAL A 218 -21.78 0.61 -10.42
C VAL A 218 -22.96 0.87 -9.50
N ASP A 219 -23.61 -0.18 -9.01
CA ASP A 219 -24.68 -0.06 -8.02
C ASP A 219 -24.10 0.61 -6.77
N SER A 220 -24.58 1.81 -6.47
CA SER A 220 -24.19 2.63 -5.31
C SER A 220 -24.99 2.29 -4.08
#